data_AF-A0A968JXD9-F1
#
_entry.id   AF-A0A968JXD9-F1
#
_cell.length_a   1.000
_cell.length_b   1.000
_cell.length_c   1.000
_cell.angle_alpha   90.00
_cell.angle_beta   90.00
_cell.angle_gamma   90.00
#
_symmetry.space_group_name_H-M   'P 1'
#
loop_
_entity.id
_entity.type
_entity.pdbx_description
1 polymer ?
#
loop_
_entity_poly.entity_id
_entity_poly.type
_entity_poly.pdbx_seq_one_letter_code
_entity_poly.pdbx_strand_id
1 'polypeptide(L)' 'MGFFQNQSPSYKKIATFWVMSAKQEETRQKRLNILISDSENEMKIAELRRAEPKSKIN' A
#
# COMPACT_ATOMS: atom_id res chain seq x y z
N MET A 1 -14.89 2.40 -10.85
CA MET A 1 -13.73 3.30 -10.59
C MET A 1 -13.94 3.99 -9.26
N GLY A 2 -13.08 3.97 -8.25
CA GLY A 2 -11.91 3.16 -7.94
C GLY A 2 -11.80 3.23 -6.41
N PHE A 3 -11.76 2.08 -5.73
CA PHE A 3 -11.87 1.98 -4.27
C PHE A 3 -10.94 2.96 -3.54
N PHE A 4 -9.70 3.10 -4.03
CA PHE A 4 -8.70 4.05 -3.53
C PHE A 4 -9.15 5.52 -3.57
N GLN A 5 -9.79 5.97 -4.65
CA GLN A 5 -10.24 7.36 -4.78
C GLN A 5 -11.34 7.69 -3.77
N ASN A 6 -12.21 6.70 -3.49
CA ASN A 6 -13.29 6.80 -2.52
C ASN A 6 -12.82 6.67 -1.06
N GLN A 7 -11.57 6.28 -0.81
CA GLN A 7 -11.02 6.22 0.55
C GLN A 7 -10.83 7.63 1.14
N SER A 8 -10.77 7.68 2.49
CA SER A 8 -10.52 8.91 3.22
C SER A 8 -9.18 9.55 2.83
N PRO A 9 -9.07 10.90 2.86
CA PRO A 9 -7.81 11.59 2.55
C PRO A 9 -6.63 11.11 3.40
N SER A 10 -6.89 10.73 4.66
CA SER A 10 -5.88 10.20 5.58
C SER A 10 -5.30 8.88 5.08
N TYR A 11 -6.13 7.94 4.61
CA TYR A 11 -5.66 6.67 4.07
C TYR A 11 -4.83 6.87 2.81
N LYS A 12 -5.30 7.73 1.89
CA LYS A 12 -4.58 8.07 0.65
C LYS A 12 -3.18 8.61 0.94
N LYS A 13 -3.03 9.52 1.90
CA LYS A 13 -1.74 10.06 2.32
C LYS A 13 -0.80 8.97 2.85
N ILE A 14 -1.30 8.09 3.72
CA ILE A 14 -0.50 7.00 4.31
C ILE A 14 -0.07 5.99 3.23
N ALA A 15 -0.98 5.61 2.34
CA ALA A 15 -0.68 4.71 1.23
C ALA A 15 0.39 5.28 0.29
N THR A 16 0.27 6.56 -0.10
CA THR A 16 1.28 7.22 -0.93
C THR A 16 2.63 7.30 -0.21
N PHE A 17 2.65 7.66 1.07
CA PHE A 17 3.88 7.70 1.87
C PHE A 17 4.50 6.30 1.99
N TRP A 18 3.70 5.25 2.16
CA TRP A 18 4.18 3.88 2.23
C TRP A 18 4.85 3.44 0.92
N VAL A 19 4.26 3.74 -0.24
CA VAL A 19 4.90 3.48 -1.54
C VAL A 19 6.19 4.28 -1.68
N MET A 20 6.16 5.58 -1.38
CA MET A 20 7.31 6.49 -1.50
C MET A 20 8.44 6.21 -0.50
N SER A 21 8.16 5.61 0.66
CA SER A 21 9.18 5.28 1.67
C SER A 21 10.14 4.17 1.25
N ALA A 22 9.83 3.43 0.18
CA ALA A 22 10.73 2.41 -0.36
C ALA A 22 11.93 3.06 -1.05
N LYS A 23 13.14 2.81 -0.52
CA LYS A 23 14.41 3.34 -1.07
C LYS A 23 14.82 2.68 -2.39
N GLN A 24 14.34 1.46 -2.66
CA GLN A 24 14.62 0.71 -3.88
C GLN A 24 13.42 0.79 -4.83
N GLU A 25 13.68 1.04 -6.11
CA GLU A 25 12.67 1.11 -7.16
C GLU A 25 11.86 -0.20 -7.27
N GLU A 26 12.53 -1.34 -7.24
CA GLU A 26 11.85 -2.64 -7.32
C GLU A 26 10.85 -2.83 -6.16
N THR A 27 11.23 -2.40 -4.96
CA THR A 27 10.35 -2.44 -3.79
C THR A 27 9.20 -1.44 -3.94
N ARG A 28 9.46 -0.25 -4.49
CA ARG A 28 8.43 0.76 -4.78
C ARG A 28 7.39 0.23 -5.77
N GLN A 29 7.83 -0.43 -6.85
CA GLN A 29 6.95 -1.06 -7.83
C GLN A 29 6.14 -2.20 -7.21
N LYS A 30 6.76 -3.07 -6.39
CA LYS A 30 6.03 -4.12 -5.65
C LYS A 30 4.94 -3.54 -4.75
N ARG A 31 5.25 -2.48 -4.00
CA ARG A 31 4.28 -1.79 -3.14
C ARG A 31 3.16 -1.14 -3.94
N LEU A 32 3.48 -0.55 -5.09
CA LEU A 32 2.47 0.02 -5.99
C LEU A 32 1.53 -1.06 -6.55
N ASN A 33 2.07 -2.20 -6.99
CA ASN A 33 1.27 -3.32 -7.47
C ASN A 33 0.34 -3.87 -6.38
N ILE A 34 0.83 -3.97 -5.13
CA ILE A 34 0.00 -4.36 -3.98
C ILE A 34 -1.15 -3.36 -3.80
N LEU A 35 -0.86 -2.05 -3.82
CA LEU A 35 -1.90 -1.02 -3.67
C LEU A 35 -2.98 -1.12 -4.77
N ILE A 36 -2.58 -1.38 -6.02
CA ILE A 36 -3.51 -1.55 -7.14
C ILE A 36 -4.37 -2.81 -6.92
N SER A 37 -3.71 -3.96 -6.69
CA SER A 37 -4.39 -5.24 -6.49
C SER A 37 -5.36 -5.21 -5.30
N ASP A 38 -4.94 -4.67 -4.15
CA ASP A 38 -5.82 -4.49 -2.99
C ASP A 38 -7.00 -3.56 -3.33
N SER A 39 -6.75 -2.46 -4.06
CA SER A 39 -7.82 -1.54 -4.47
C SER A 39 -8.79 -2.16 -5.49
N GLU A 40 -8.35 -3.10 -6.32
CA GLU A 40 -9.24 -3.86 -7.22
C GLU A 40 -10.14 -4.81 -6.43
N ASN A 41 -9.62 -5.37 -5.34
CA ASN A 41 -10.36 -6.26 -4.45
C ASN A 41 -11.18 -5.51 -3.38
N GLU A 42 -11.30 -4.18 -3.48
CA GLU A 42 -11.96 -3.33 -2.48
C GLU A 42 -11.41 -3.50 -1.05
N MET A 43 -10.12 -3.81 -0.97
CA MET A 43 -9.38 -4.01 0.27
C MET A 43 -8.37 -2.88 0.50
N LYS A 44 -8.10 -2.62 1.79
CA LYS A 44 -7.02 -1.73 2.20
C LYS A 44 -5.69 -2.49 2.20
N ILE A 45 -4.59 -1.80 1.91
CA ILE A 45 -3.24 -2.37 1.94
C ILE A 45 -3.05 -3.17 3.22
N ALA A 46 -2.77 -4.45 3.10
CA ALA A 46 -2.61 -5.36 4.24
C ALA A 46 -1.57 -4.83 5.25
N GLU A 47 -0.47 -4.23 4.78
CA GLU A 47 0.56 -3.62 5.63
C GLU A 47 0.05 -2.45 6.50
N LEU A 48 -0.98 -1.74 6.04
CA LEU A 48 -1.59 -0.63 6.77
C LEU A 48 -2.71 -1.10 7.70
N ARG A 49 -3.15 -2.36 7.57
CA ARG A 49 -4.11 -2.99 8.48
C ARG A 49 -3.33 -3.50 9.70
N ARG A 50 -3.06 -2.58 10.63
CA ARG A 50 -2.56 -2.86 12.00
C ARG A 50 -1.36 -3.82 12.03
N ALA A 51 -0.19 -3.29 11.68
CA ALA A 51 1.16 -3.76 12.01
C ALA A 51 1.29 -5.24 12.42
N GLU A 52 1.28 -6.14 11.44
CA GLU A 52 2.08 -7.36 11.58
C GLU A 52 3.50 -7.03 11.11
N PRO A 53 4.53 -7.19 11.95
CA PRO A 53 5.89 -6.88 11.56
C PRO A 53 6.28 -7.80 10.41
N LYS A 54 6.41 -7.26 9.18
CA LYS A 54 6.91 -8.05 8.07
C LYS A 54 8.34 -8.50 8.36
N SER A 55 8.42 -9.79 8.67
CA SER A 55 9.60 -10.63 8.68
C SER A 55 10.53 -10.24 7.55
N LYS A 56 11.78 -9.91 7.91
CA LYS A 56 12.89 -9.81 6.96
C LYS A 56 13.03 -11.18 6.30
N ILE A 57 12.64 -11.28 5.03
CA ILE A 57 13.01 -12.44 4.24
C ILE A 57 14.42 -12.16 3.73
N ASN A 58 15.32 -13.02 4.17
CA ASN A 58 16.78 -12.96 4.05
C ASN A 58 17.24 -13.31 2.63
#